data_AF-A0A538C6J5-F1
#
_entry.id   AF-A0A538C6J5-F1
#
_cell.length_a   1.000
_cell.length_b   1.000
_cell.length_c   1.000
_cell.angle_alpha   90.00
_cell.angle_beta   90.00
_cell.angle_gamma   90.00
#
_symmetry.space_group_name_H-M   'P 1'
#
loop_
_entity.id
_entity.type
_entity.pdbx_description
1 polymer ?
#
loop_
_entity_poly.entity_id
_entity_poly.type
_entity_poly.pdbx_seq_one_letter_code
_entity_poly.pdbx_strand_id
1 'polypeptide(L)'
;MSENLDLVRPIFAAWARGDFSSVEWADPDVEFVIADGLRPGVWMGVTSMVERWREAEAAWEDQRVEADEYRELGDECVLVLFHRSGRGKASGLELGHLLTQGAAVFTSGAAG
;
A
#
# COMPACT_ATOMS: atom_id res chain seq x y z
N MET A 1 18.05 -13.62 -8.18
CA MET A 1 17.33 -12.52 -7.51
C MET A 1 16.10 -12.27 -8.33
N SER A 2 14.93 -12.09 -7.73
CA SER A 2 13.69 -11.90 -8.48
C SER A 2 13.52 -10.41 -8.78
N GLU A 3 13.37 -10.06 -10.05
CA GLU A 3 13.16 -8.68 -10.51
C GLU A 3 11.92 -8.06 -9.84
N ASN A 4 10.87 -8.86 -9.63
CA ASN A 4 9.65 -8.40 -8.97
C ASN A 4 9.87 -8.12 -7.48
N LEU A 5 10.61 -8.97 -6.77
CA LEU A 5 10.95 -8.70 -5.37
C LEU A 5 11.89 -7.51 -5.24
N ASP A 6 12.80 -7.34 -6.20
CA ASP A 6 13.72 -6.20 -6.26
C ASP A 6 12.98 -4.88 -6.51
N LEU A 7 11.81 -4.92 -7.17
CA LEU A 7 10.91 -3.78 -7.32
C LEU A 7 10.06 -3.53 -6.06
N VAL A 8 9.47 -4.57 -5.46
CA VAL A 8 8.48 -4.43 -4.38
C VAL A 8 9.12 -4.12 -3.02
N ARG A 9 10.31 -4.66 -2.72
CA ARG A 9 10.97 -4.45 -1.43
C ARG A 9 11.32 -2.97 -1.14
N PRO A 10 11.88 -2.19 -2.08
CA PRO A 10 12.11 -0.76 -1.88
C PRO A 10 10.85 0.04 -1.56
N ILE A 11 9.70 -0.32 -2.15
CA ILE A 11 8.41 0.33 -1.91
C ILE A 11 8.02 0.18 -0.43
N PHE A 12 8.00 -1.05 0.08
CA PHE A 12 7.67 -1.31 1.49
C PHE A 12 8.74 -0.77 2.44
N ALA A 13 10.01 -0.72 2.04
CA ALA A 13 11.05 -0.09 2.84
C ALA A 13 10.79 1.41 3.06
N ALA A 14 10.27 2.12 2.05
CA ALA A 14 9.86 3.52 2.19
C ALA A 14 8.60 3.63 3.07
N TRP A 15 7.59 2.79 2.85
CA TRP A 15 6.34 2.80 3.61
C TRP A 15 6.52 2.45 5.09
N ALA A 16 7.48 1.60 5.44
CA ALA A 16 7.85 1.30 6.82
C ALA A 16 8.38 2.54 7.57
N ARG A 17 8.92 3.52 6.84
CA ARG A 17 9.35 4.82 7.39
C ARG A 17 8.28 5.90 7.29
N GLY A 18 7.08 5.57 6.80
CA GLY A 18 6.00 6.52 6.56
C GLY A 18 6.18 7.38 5.31
N ASP A 19 7.09 7.01 4.41
CA ASP A 19 7.30 7.71 3.14
C ASP A 19 6.50 7.06 2.02
N PHE A 20 5.35 7.66 1.69
CA PHE A 20 4.46 7.24 0.61
C PHE A 20 4.59 8.14 -0.64
N SER A 21 5.63 8.98 -0.71
CA SER A 21 5.74 10.02 -1.73
C SER A 21 6.16 9.51 -3.11
N SER A 22 6.87 8.38 -3.16
CA SER A 22 7.36 7.81 -4.41
C SER A 22 6.27 7.04 -5.17
N VAL A 23 6.11 7.41 -6.44
CA VAL A 23 5.20 6.76 -7.41
C VAL A 23 5.95 6.26 -8.65
N GLU A 24 7.28 6.35 -8.70
CA GLU A 24 8.08 6.01 -9.88
C GLU A 24 7.99 4.53 -10.27
N TRP A 25 7.60 3.68 -9.32
CA TRP A 25 7.38 2.25 -9.53
C TRP A 25 6.04 1.94 -10.19
N ALA A 26 5.09 2.88 -10.17
CA ALA A 26 3.74 2.66 -10.66
C ALA A 26 3.65 2.98 -12.15
N ASP A 27 2.98 2.10 -12.90
CA ASP A 27 2.59 2.39 -14.27
C ASP A 27 1.70 3.65 -14.32
N PRO A 28 1.88 4.57 -15.28
CA PRO A 28 1.02 5.74 -15.43
C PRO A 28 -0.48 5.43 -15.42
N ASP A 29 -0.87 4.27 -15.96
CA ASP A 29 -2.25 3.77 -16.06
C ASP A 29 -2.58 2.69 -15.00
N VAL A 30 -1.80 2.61 -13.91
CA VAL A 30 -1.98 1.62 -12.83
C VAL A 30 -3.43 1.51 -12.36
N GLU A 31 -3.91 0.28 -12.23
CA GLU A 31 -5.17 0.00 -11.56
C GLU A 31 -4.91 -0.22 -10.06
N PHE A 32 -5.31 0.74 -9.23
CA PHE A 32 -5.21 0.62 -7.78
C PHE A 32 -6.54 0.14 -7.20
N VAL A 33 -6.54 -1.05 -6.60
CA VAL A 33 -7.75 -1.69 -6.06
C VAL A 33 -7.64 -1.81 -4.54
N ILE A 34 -8.66 -1.32 -3.83
CA ILE A 34 -8.91 -1.70 -2.45
C ILE A 34 -10.08 -2.69 -2.49
N ALA A 35 -9.76 -3.98 -2.39
CA ALA A 35 -10.74 -5.06 -2.55
C ALA A 35 -11.69 -5.21 -1.35
N ASP A 36 -11.25 -4.81 -0.15
CA ASP A 36 -12.01 -4.98 1.09
C ASP A 36 -11.75 -3.83 2.08
N GLY A 37 -12.56 -3.75 3.13
CA GLY A 37 -12.49 -2.78 4.21
C GLY A 37 -13.62 -1.75 4.17
N LEU A 38 -13.43 -0.63 4.88
CA LEU A 38 -14.47 0.39 5.06
C LEU A 38 -14.84 1.13 3.78
N ARG A 39 -13.92 1.19 2.81
CA ARG A 39 -14.05 1.97 1.57
C ARG A 39 -13.40 1.22 0.41
N PRO A 40 -13.99 0.12 -0.07
CA PRO A 40 -13.51 -0.59 -1.25
C PRO A 40 -13.71 0.27 -2.50
N GLY A 41 -12.89 0.04 -3.53
CA GLY A 41 -12.96 0.80 -4.77
C GLY A 41 -11.80 0.50 -5.73
N VAL A 42 -11.92 1.08 -6.92
CA VAL A 42 -10.93 1.02 -7.99
C VAL A 42 -10.58 2.45 -8.40
N TRP A 43 -9.29 2.74 -8.52
CA TRP A 43 -8.76 4.03 -8.95
C TRP A 43 -7.80 3.78 -10.12
N MET A 44 -8.05 4.46 -11.24
CA MET A 44 -7.25 4.30 -12.46
C MET A 44 -6.22 5.42 -12.57
N GLY A 45 -4.97 5.03 -12.82
CA GLY A 45 -3.83 5.90 -13.02
C GLY A 45 -3.23 6.47 -11.72
N VAL A 46 -1.96 6.87 -11.83
CA VAL A 46 -1.15 7.33 -10.68
C VAL A 46 -1.79 8.51 -9.95
N THR A 47 -2.40 9.45 -10.67
CA THR A 47 -3.04 10.62 -10.07
C THR A 47 -4.15 10.23 -9.09
N SER A 48 -5.07 9.36 -9.51
CA SER A 48 -6.18 8.92 -8.66
C SER A 48 -5.71 8.05 -7.49
N MET A 49 -4.66 7.25 -7.68
CA MET A 49 -4.00 6.51 -6.60
C MET A 49 -3.42 7.46 -5.54
N VAL A 50 -2.70 8.51 -5.95
CA VAL A 50 -2.11 9.50 -5.04
C VAL A 50 -3.17 10.26 -4.26
N GLU A 51 -4.25 10.70 -4.92
CA GLU A 51 -5.37 11.35 -4.23
C GLU A 51 -5.95 10.45 -3.14
N ARG A 52 -6.14 9.16 -3.45
CA ARG A 52 -6.67 8.18 -2.50
C ARG A 52 -5.74 7.95 -1.31
N TRP A 53 -4.42 7.96 -1.50
CA TRP A 53 -3.46 7.89 -0.40
C TRP A 53 -3.46 9.13 0.46
N ARG A 54 -3.51 10.34 -0.13
CA ARG A 54 -3.58 11.60 0.63
C ARG A 54 -4.81 11.66 1.52
N GLU A 55 -5.96 11.19 1.03
CA GLU A 55 -7.17 11.07 1.85
C GLU A 55 -6.98 10.10 3.02
N ALA A 56 -6.29 8.98 2.81
CA ALA A 56 -5.99 8.03 3.88
C ALA A 56 -5.03 8.67 4.91
N GLU A 57 -3.94 9.27 4.45
CA GLU A 57 -2.91 9.90 5.29
C GLU A 57 -3.47 11.06 6.12
N ALA A 58 -4.42 11.82 5.58
CA ALA A 58 -5.10 12.90 6.31
C ALA A 58 -5.79 12.42 7.60
N ALA A 59 -6.14 11.13 7.69
CA ALA A 59 -6.78 10.54 8.87
C ALA A 59 -5.80 9.99 9.92
N TRP A 60 -4.50 9.85 9.63
CA TRP A 60 -3.52 9.19 10.50
C TRP A 60 -2.26 10.04 10.75
N GLU A 61 -1.69 9.96 11.94
CA GLU A 61 -0.32 10.40 12.29
C GLU A 61 0.60 9.19 12.40
N ASP A 62 1.89 9.37 12.09
CA ASP A 62 2.93 8.35 12.18
C ASP A 62 2.55 7.02 11.51
N GLN A 63 1.87 7.11 10.35
CA GLN A 63 1.44 5.93 9.62
C GLN A 63 2.64 5.16 9.06
N ARG A 64 2.70 3.85 9.33
CA ARG A 64 3.68 2.92 8.76
C ARG A 64 2.99 1.71 8.17
N VAL A 65 3.61 1.13 7.15
CA VAL A 65 3.24 -0.16 6.57
C VAL A 65 4.49 -1.02 6.52
N GLU A 66 4.51 -2.10 7.29
CA GLU A 66 5.66 -2.99 7.42
C GLU A 66 5.32 -4.34 6.81
N ALA A 67 6.16 -4.80 5.87
CA ALA A 67 6.00 -6.11 5.26
C ALA A 67 6.43 -7.22 6.24
N ASP A 68 5.53 -8.17 6.46
CA ASP A 68 5.78 -9.38 7.25
C ASP A 68 6.35 -10.50 6.36
N GLU A 69 5.84 -10.63 5.13
CA GLU A 69 6.20 -11.70 4.22
C GLU A 69 6.01 -11.27 2.75
N TYR A 70 6.90 -11.73 1.86
CA TYR A 70 6.79 -11.59 0.41
C TYR A 70 6.68 -12.97 -0.21
N ARG A 71 5.70 -13.18 -1.09
CA ARG A 71 5.50 -14.41 -1.85
C ARG A 71 5.36 -14.11 -3.32
N GLU A 72 6.17 -14.76 -4.14
CA GLU A 72 5.98 -14.74 -5.58
C GLU A 72 4.89 -15.74 -5.96
N LEU A 73 3.95 -15.30 -6.79
CA LEU A 73 2.82 -16.08 -7.27
C LEU A 73 2.95 -16.23 -8.79
N GLY A 74 3.87 -17.09 -9.24
CA GLY A 74 4.26 -17.16 -10.64
C GLY A 74 5.25 -16.05 -11.01
N ASP A 75 5.31 -15.68 -12.29
CA ASP A 75 6.37 -14.82 -12.83
C ASP A 75 6.02 -13.33 -12.81
N GLU A 76 4.75 -12.96 -12.60
CA GLU A 76 4.27 -11.58 -12.75
C GLU A 76 3.65 -10.99 -11.48
N CYS A 77 3.46 -11.81 -10.43
CA CYS A 77 2.69 -11.44 -9.26
C CYS A 77 3.51 -11.57 -7.97
N VAL A 78 3.45 -10.54 -7.13
CA VAL A 78 4.00 -10.58 -5.77
C VAL A 78 2.88 -10.29 -4.78
N LEU A 79 2.65 -11.23 -3.87
CA LEU A 79 1.82 -11.04 -2.68
C LEU A 79 2.71 -10.58 -1.52
N VAL A 80 2.30 -9.48 -0.87
CA VAL A 80 2.92 -9.00 0.36
C VAL A 80 1.91 -9.05 1.49
N LEU A 81 2.24 -9.79 2.54
CA LEU A 81 1.54 -9.72 3.82
C LEU A 81 2.20 -8.60 4.64
N PHE A 82 1.39 -7.74 5.24
CA PHE A 82 1.90 -6.60 6.00
C PHE A 82 1.03 -6.28 7.20
N HIS A 83 1.57 -5.51 8.12
CA HIS A 83 0.81 -4.83 9.15
C HIS A 83 0.97 -3.32 9.04
N ARG A 84 -0.07 -2.61 9.45
CA ARG A 84 -0.11 -1.14 9.48
C ARG A 84 -0.11 -0.67 10.90
N SER A 85 0.67 0.37 11.16
CA SER A 85 0.64 1.12 12.41
C SER A 85 0.36 2.59 12.18
N GLY A 86 -0.20 3.26 13.18
CA GLY A 86 -0.46 4.69 13.15
C GLY A 86 -1.41 5.13 14.25
N ARG A 87 -1.53 6.44 14.42
CA ARG A 87 -2.42 7.09 15.39
C ARG A 87 -3.56 7.80 14.65
N GLY A 88 -4.80 7.49 14.99
CA GLY A 88 -5.95 8.13 14.35
C GLY A 88 -6.07 9.60 14.76
N LYS A 89 -6.31 10.50 13.80
CA LYS A 89 -6.51 11.95 14.03
C LYS A 89 -7.95 12.31 14.41
N ALA A 90 -8.89 11.38 14.22
CA ALA A 90 -10.31 11.65 14.43
C ALA A 90 -10.74 11.40 15.88
N SER A 91 -11.31 12.45 16.48
CA SER A 91 -11.85 12.56 17.85
C SER A 91 -10.78 12.61 18.94
N GLY A 92 -10.95 13.49 19.93
CA GLY A 92 -10.06 13.64 21.10
C GLY A 92 -10.00 12.42 22.04
N LEU A 93 -10.33 11.23 21.54
CA LEU A 93 -9.84 9.97 22.06
C LEU A 93 -8.65 9.58 21.19
N GLU A 94 -7.49 9.29 21.80
CA GLU A 94 -6.49 8.50 21.11
C GLU A 94 -7.17 7.19 20.66
N LEU A 95 -7.54 7.10 19.38
CA LEU A 95 -7.76 5.82 18.75
C LEU A 95 -6.40 5.14 18.87
N GLY A 96 -6.33 4.18 19.80
CA GLY A 96 -5.08 3.51 20.16
C GLY A 96 -4.35 2.99 18.94
N HIS A 97 -3.10 2.60 19.12
CA HIS A 97 -2.23 2.12 18.06
C HIS A 97 -3.00 1.21 17.10
N LEU A 98 -3.22 1.65 15.86
CA LEU A 98 -3.77 0.77 14.85
C LEU A 98 -2.73 -0.34 14.67
N LEU A 99 -3.12 -1.60 14.82
CA LEU A 99 -2.32 -2.71 14.34
C LEU A 99 -3.26 -3.57 13.49
N THR A 100 -3.32 -3.26 12.21
CA THR A 100 -4.17 -4.00 11.27
C THR A 100 -3.30 -4.74 10.28
N GLN A 101 -3.54 -6.04 10.14
CA GLN A 101 -2.94 -6.85 9.10
C GLN A 101 -3.63 -6.59 7.76
N GLY A 102 -2.89 -6.75 6.67
CA GLY A 102 -3.36 -6.60 5.32
C GLY A 102 -2.54 -7.42 4.34
N ALA A 103 -3.03 -7.48 3.11
CA ALA A 103 -2.38 -8.12 1.99
C ALA A 103 -2.44 -7.18 0.78
N ALA A 104 -1.33 -7.07 0.04
CA ALA A 104 -1.26 -6.35 -1.23
C ALA A 104 -0.73 -7.28 -2.31
N VAL A 105 -1.32 -7.20 -3.50
CA VAL A 105 -0.84 -7.92 -4.67
C VAL A 105 -0.33 -6.89 -5.67
N PHE A 106 0.91 -7.07 -6.12
CA PHE A 106 1.53 -6.29 -7.18
C PHE A 106 1.61 -7.18 -8.42
N THR A 107 1.12 -6.68 -9.55
CA THR A 107 1.14 -7.40 -10.82
C THR A 107 1.86 -6.57 -11.88
N SER A 108 2.79 -7.18 -12.60
CA SER A 108 3.42 -6.57 -13.79
C SER A 108 2.66 -7.00 -15.04
N GLY A 109 1.72 -6.17 -15.49
CA GLY A 109 0.84 -6.47 -16.64
C GLY A 109 -0.61 -6.13 -16.34
N ALA A 110 -1.39 -5.80 -17.37
CA ALA A 110 -2.81 -5.52 -17.22
C ALA A 110 -3.51 -6.75 -16.63
N ALA A 111 -4.28 -6.55 -15.54
CA ALA A 111 -5.20 -7.57 -15.04
C ALA A 111 -6.19 -7.90 -16.17
N GLY A 112 -5.94 -9.02 -16.85
CA GLY A 112 -6.79 -9.54 -17.93
C GLY A 112 -8.08 -10.15 -17.41
#